data_AF-A0A8C2JIC9-F1
#
_entry.id   AF-A0A8C2JIC9-F1
#
_cell.length_a   1.000
_cell.length_b   1.000
_cell.length_c   1.000
_cell.angle_alpha   90.00
_cell.angle_beta   90.00
_cell.angle_gamma   90.00
#
_symmetry.space_group_name_H-M   'P 1'
#
loop_
_entity.id
_entity.type
_entity.pdbx_description
1 polymer ?
#
loop_
_entity_poly.entity_id
_entity_poly.type
_entity_poly.pdbx_seq_one_letter_code
_entity_poly.pdbx_strand_id
1 'polypeptide(L)'
;MSSADVSEQSRRCCVLSWEQVQRLDSILGECVPIHGRGNFPTLSVQPRHIVQVVRARLEERGVVVRDVKLNGSAASYVTVCLMGHERRQTLMLISSLALRVLAEQNAIPALSNVTCYYQPAPYVRDVNFSNYYVAHVHSPISSCNNSYQTWLPCS
;
A
#
# COMPACT_ATOMS: atom_id res chain seq x y z
N MET A 1 25.17 -35.26 -8.85
CA MET A 1 24.53 -34.03 -8.34
C MET A 1 24.05 -33.26 -9.55
N SER A 2 22.74 -33.19 -9.76
CA SER A 2 22.10 -32.84 -11.03
C SER A 2 22.11 -31.33 -11.28
N SER A 3 22.53 -30.92 -12.49
CA SER A 3 22.60 -29.55 -13.01
C SER A 3 21.24 -28.82 -13.13
N ALA A 4 20.17 -29.38 -12.57
CA ALA A 4 18.81 -28.82 -12.63
C ALA A 4 18.54 -27.75 -11.56
N ASP A 5 19.36 -27.66 -10.51
CA ASP A 5 19.08 -26.78 -9.35
C ASP A 5 19.51 -25.31 -9.56
N VAL A 6 20.35 -25.04 -10.56
CA VAL A 6 20.86 -23.68 -10.83
C VAL A 6 19.85 -22.83 -11.61
N SER A 7 18.92 -23.44 -12.35
CA SER A 7 18.00 -22.72 -13.25
C SER A 7 16.72 -22.23 -12.55
N GLU A 8 16.35 -22.83 -11.41
CA GLU A 8 15.09 -22.53 -10.72
C GLU A 8 15.23 -21.37 -9.72
N GLN A 9 16.41 -21.24 -9.11
CA GLN A 9 16.74 -20.10 -8.26
C GLN A 9 16.80 -18.79 -9.06
N SER A 10 17.28 -18.85 -10.31
CA SER A 10 17.35 -17.70 -11.22
C SER A 10 15.97 -17.14 -11.62
N ARG A 11 14.88 -17.89 -11.41
CA ARG A 11 13.51 -17.44 -11.69
C ARG A 11 12.81 -16.80 -10.49
N ARG A 12 13.44 -16.81 -9.31
CA ARG A 12 12.87 -16.29 -8.05
C ARG A 12 13.45 -14.95 -7.60
N CYS A 13 14.47 -14.45 -8.29
CA CYS A 13 15.11 -13.16 -7.99
C CYS A 13 15.09 -12.28 -9.25
N CYS A 14 14.55 -11.07 -9.13
CA CYS A 14 14.64 -10.04 -10.17
C CYS A 14 15.53 -8.90 -9.66
N VAL A 15 16.44 -8.42 -10.51
CA VAL A 15 17.24 -7.22 -10.24
C VAL A 15 16.42 -6.00 -10.63
N LEU A 16 16.39 -4.98 -9.76
CA LEU A 16 15.66 -3.74 -10.03
C LEU A 16 16.31 -2.96 -11.18
N SER A 17 15.51 -2.41 -12.09
CA SER A 17 15.97 -1.43 -13.07
C SER A 17 16.39 -0.12 -12.40
N TRP A 18 17.14 0.74 -13.11
CA TRP A 18 17.56 2.03 -12.57
C TRP A 18 16.38 2.90 -12.12
N GLU A 19 15.31 2.95 -12.92
CA GLU A 19 14.09 3.68 -12.56
C GLU A 19 13.45 3.15 -11.27
N GLN A 20 13.46 1.82 -11.08
CA GLN A 20 12.96 1.19 -9.86
C GLN A 20 13.88 1.50 -8.67
N VAL A 21 15.19 1.54 -8.88
CA VAL A 21 16.17 1.97 -7.86
C VAL A 21 15.94 3.43 -7.47
N GLN A 22 15.65 4.33 -8.41
CA GLN A 22 15.33 5.73 -8.10
C GLN A 22 14.05 5.85 -7.27
N ARG A 23 13.00 5.07 -7.57
CA ARG A 23 11.78 5.03 -6.74
C ARG A 23 12.07 4.50 -5.33
N LEU A 24 12.90 3.47 -5.21
CA LEU A 24 13.33 2.94 -3.92
C LEU A 24 14.13 3.98 -3.13
N ASP A 25 15.08 4.66 -3.77
CA ASP A 25 15.90 5.70 -3.15
C ASP A 25 15.04 6.86 -2.65
N SER A 26 14.05 7.29 -3.45
CA SER A 26 13.06 8.29 -3.06
C SER A 26 12.31 7.86 -1.80
N ILE A 27 11.76 6.64 -1.76
CA ILE A 27 11.03 6.14 -0.56
C ILE A 27 11.93 6.13 0.67
N LEU A 28 13.18 5.68 0.51
CA LEU A 28 14.10 5.54 1.64
C LEU A 28 14.68 6.88 2.12
N GLY A 29 14.76 7.88 1.22
CA GLY A 29 15.29 9.22 1.50
C GLY A 29 14.24 10.26 1.85
N GLU A 30 12.95 10.01 1.59
CA GLU A 30 11.88 10.93 1.92
C GLU A 30 11.71 11.07 3.45
N CYS A 31 11.59 12.32 3.91
CA CYS A 31 11.32 12.61 5.31
C CYS A 31 9.83 12.38 5.61
N VAL A 32 9.55 11.42 6.49
CA VAL A 32 8.21 11.08 6.95
C VAL A 32 7.97 11.67 8.35
N PRO A 33 6.87 12.41 8.57
CA PRO A 33 6.52 12.91 9.89
C PRO A 33 5.91 11.80 10.76
N ILE A 34 6.48 11.59 11.95
CA ILE A 34 5.91 10.75 13.01
C ILE A 34 5.37 11.68 14.09
N HIS A 35 4.05 11.75 14.19
CA HIS A 35 3.37 12.61 15.14
C HIS A 35 3.48 12.05 16.55
N GLY A 36 3.99 12.87 17.48
CA GLY A 36 3.92 12.58 18.91
C GLY A 36 2.48 12.69 19.41
N ARG A 37 2.11 11.82 20.35
CA ARG A 37 0.80 11.90 21.03
C ARG A 37 0.87 12.91 22.18
N GLY A 38 -0.09 13.83 22.29
CA GLY A 38 -0.08 14.81 23.38
C GLY A 38 0.99 15.89 23.18
N ASN A 39 1.82 16.15 24.19
CA ASN A 39 2.84 17.22 24.15
C ASN A 39 4.19 16.77 23.55
N PHE A 40 4.26 15.57 22.98
CA PHE A 40 5.49 15.11 22.31
C PHE A 40 5.58 15.71 20.90
N PRO A 41 6.77 16.17 20.48
CA PRO A 41 6.95 16.81 19.18
C PRO A 41 6.77 15.81 18.04
N THR A 42 6.41 16.33 16.86
CA THR A 42 6.49 15.57 15.61
C THR A 42 7.96 15.37 15.23
N LEU A 43 8.34 14.13 14.94
CA LEU A 43 9.66 13.80 14.45
C LEU A 43 9.65 13.74 12.93
N SER A 44 10.64 14.34 12.26
CA SER A 44 10.86 14.18 10.83
C SER A 44 11.97 13.17 10.63
N VAL A 45 11.65 12.01 10.06
CA VAL A 45 12.59 10.88 9.97
C VAL A 45 12.59 10.26 8.58
N GLN A 46 13.75 9.78 8.15
CA GLN A 46 13.89 9.04 6.91
C GLN A 46 13.95 7.54 7.20
N PRO A 47 13.25 6.67 6.44
CA PRO A 47 13.33 5.22 6.62
C PRO A 47 14.77 4.69 6.57
N ARG A 48 15.62 5.24 5.69
CA ARG A 48 17.05 4.90 5.61
C ARG A 48 17.77 5.11 6.94
N HIS A 49 17.53 6.24 7.59
CA HIS A 49 18.16 6.58 8.86
C HIS A 49 17.70 5.63 9.97
N ILE A 50 16.41 5.30 10.03
CA ILE A 50 15.87 4.36 11.01
C ILE A 50 16.54 2.99 10.85
N VAL A 51 16.60 2.47 9.61
CA VAL A 51 17.24 1.18 9.32
C VAL A 51 18.70 1.17 9.76
N GLN A 52 19.46 2.24 9.46
CA GLN A 52 20.87 2.36 9.84
C GLN A 52 21.06 2.33 11.36
N VAL A 53 20.28 3.14 12.09
CA VAL A 53 20.39 3.22 13.56
C VAL A 53 19.96 1.90 14.21
N VAL A 54 18.84 1.33 13.80
CA VAL A 54 18.34 0.06 14.37
C VAL A 54 19.32 -1.07 14.13
N ARG A 55 19.85 -1.19 12.90
CA ARG A 55 20.85 -2.22 12.58
C ARG A 55 22.09 -2.08 13.46
N ALA A 56 22.65 -0.88 13.57
CA ALA A 56 23.84 -0.63 14.38
C ALA A 56 23.61 -1.03 15.85
N ARG A 57 22.46 -0.66 16.43
CA ARG A 57 22.13 -1.00 17.83
C ARG A 57 21.88 -2.48 18.07
N LEU A 58 21.34 -3.21 17.08
CA LEU A 58 21.19 -4.66 17.15
C LEU A 58 22.56 -5.35 17.12
N GLU A 59 23.43 -4.94 16.19
CA GLU A 59 24.79 -5.49 16.05
C GLU A 59 25.65 -5.20 17.30
N GLU A 60 25.54 -4.01 17.90
CA GLU A 60 26.17 -3.67 19.19
C GLU A 60 25.79 -4.62 20.33
N ARG A 61 24.59 -5.22 20.27
CA ARG A 61 24.09 -6.18 21.25
C ARG A 61 24.37 -7.64 20.87
N GLY A 62 25.18 -7.87 19.85
CA GLY A 62 25.50 -9.20 19.33
C GLY A 62 24.37 -9.85 18.52
N VAL A 63 23.37 -9.07 18.09
CA VAL A 63 22.28 -9.56 17.24
C VAL A 63 22.63 -9.29 15.78
N VAL A 64 23.02 -10.33 15.06
CA VAL A 64 23.39 -10.24 13.63
C VAL A 64 22.14 -10.02 12.77
N VAL A 65 22.09 -8.91 12.06
CA VAL A 65 21.04 -8.62 11.07
C VAL A 65 21.46 -9.16 9.71
N ARG A 66 20.84 -10.26 9.27
CA ARG A 66 21.16 -10.90 7.99
C ARG A 66 20.69 -10.08 6.79
N ASP A 67 19.43 -9.64 6.82
CA ASP A 67 18.80 -8.95 5.71
C ASP A 67 17.81 -7.88 6.22
N VAL A 68 17.66 -6.81 5.47
CA VAL A 68 16.58 -5.82 5.63
C VAL A 68 15.76 -5.82 4.35
N LYS A 69 14.43 -5.98 4.48
CA LYS A 69 13.52 -6.11 3.33
C LYS A 69 12.44 -5.05 3.41
N LEU A 70 12.20 -4.37 2.29
CA LEU A 70 11.03 -3.52 2.11
C LEU A 70 9.84 -4.40 1.72
N ASN A 71 8.70 -4.21 2.39
CA ASN A 71 7.48 -5.01 2.20
C ASN A 71 6.26 -4.11 1.92
N GLY A 72 5.11 -4.74 1.72
CA GLY A 72 3.82 -4.05 1.58
C GLY A 72 3.71 -3.24 0.29
N SER A 73 2.82 -2.26 0.30
CA SER A 73 2.52 -1.42 -0.87
C SER A 73 3.73 -0.64 -1.37
N ALA A 74 4.68 -0.28 -0.49
CA ALA A 74 5.92 0.38 -0.87
C ALA A 74 6.78 -0.51 -1.79
N ALA A 75 6.88 -1.81 -1.49
CA ALA A 75 7.58 -2.76 -2.36
C ALA A 75 6.87 -2.94 -3.70
N SER A 76 5.54 -2.96 -3.71
CA SER A 76 4.76 -3.00 -4.97
C SER A 76 4.95 -1.73 -5.80
N TYR A 77 4.96 -0.55 -5.17
CA TYR A 77 5.19 0.71 -5.87
C TYR A 77 6.56 0.75 -6.58
N VAL A 78 7.60 0.22 -5.92
CA VAL A 78 8.95 0.11 -6.50
C VAL A 78 8.97 -0.91 -7.64
N THR A 79 8.36 -2.07 -7.47
CA THR A 79 8.48 -3.19 -8.42
C THR A 79 7.49 -3.13 -9.60
N VAL A 80 6.39 -2.37 -9.51
CA VAL A 80 5.45 -2.20 -10.62
C VAL A 80 6.11 -1.38 -11.73
N CYS A 81 6.66 -2.10 -12.69
CA CYS A 81 6.95 -1.61 -14.02
C CYS A 81 5.67 -1.76 -14.85
N LEU A 82 5.00 -0.67 -15.23
CA LEU A 82 4.02 -0.59 -16.34
C LEU A 82 2.92 -1.68 -16.48
N MET A 83 2.68 -2.58 -15.53
CA MET A 83 1.52 -3.49 -15.51
C MET A 83 0.23 -2.71 -15.20
N GLY A 84 0.36 -1.46 -14.79
CA GLY A 84 -0.73 -0.49 -14.84
C GLY A 84 -1.21 -0.23 -16.27
N HIS A 85 -0.36 -0.35 -17.29
CA HIS A 85 -0.75 -0.15 -18.69
C HIS A 85 -1.59 -1.33 -19.18
N GLU A 86 -1.16 -2.57 -18.97
CA GLU A 86 -1.95 -3.76 -19.32
C GLU A 86 -3.24 -3.81 -18.50
N ARG A 87 -3.18 -3.54 -17.19
CA ARG A 87 -4.37 -3.42 -16.34
C ARG A 87 -5.31 -2.32 -16.83
N ARG A 88 -4.80 -1.14 -17.17
CA ARG A 88 -5.59 -0.02 -17.70
C ARG A 88 -6.18 -0.35 -19.06
N GLN A 89 -5.44 -1.05 -19.91
CA GLN A 89 -5.90 -1.51 -21.22
C GLN A 89 -7.04 -2.53 -21.07
N THR A 90 -6.91 -3.52 -20.17
CA THR A 90 -8.00 -4.45 -19.83
C THR A 90 -9.20 -3.73 -19.22
N LEU A 91 -8.98 -2.78 -18.31
CA LEU A 91 -10.06 -1.99 -17.70
C LEU A 91 -10.79 -1.09 -18.72
N MET A 92 -10.06 -0.48 -19.64
CA MET A 92 -10.63 0.31 -20.74
C MET A 92 -11.45 -0.58 -21.68
N LEU A 93 -10.95 -1.78 -21.99
CA LEU A 93 -11.69 -2.76 -22.78
C LEU A 93 -12.99 -3.17 -22.08
N ILE A 94 -12.93 -3.54 -20.79
CA ILE A 94 -14.11 -3.89 -19.97
C ILE A 94 -15.12 -2.73 -19.95
N SER A 95 -14.66 -1.50 -19.71
CA SER A 95 -15.52 -0.31 -19.69
C SER A 95 -16.21 -0.08 -21.04
N SER A 96 -15.50 -0.25 -22.15
CA SER A 96 -16.06 -0.07 -23.50
C SER A 96 -17.10 -1.14 -23.85
N LEU A 97 -16.87 -2.40 -23.45
CA LEU A 97 -17.81 -3.50 -23.66
C LEU A 97 -19.05 -3.32 -22.78
N ALA A 98 -18.87 -2.91 -21.52
CA ALA A 98 -19.98 -2.62 -20.62
C ALA A 98 -20.85 -1.48 -21.16
N LEU A 99 -20.25 -0.37 -21.62
CA LEU A 99 -21.01 0.74 -22.22
C LEU A 99 -21.80 0.31 -23.47
N ARG A 100 -21.20 -0.53 -24.33
CA ARG A 100 -21.89 -1.08 -25.50
C ARG A 100 -23.09 -1.93 -25.10
N VAL A 101 -22.93 -2.86 -24.16
CA VAL A 101 -24.03 -3.71 -23.68
C VAL A 101 -25.13 -2.87 -23.02
N LEU A 102 -24.78 -1.88 -22.22
CA LEU A 102 -25.74 -1.00 -21.55
C LEU A 102 -26.52 -0.12 -22.55
N ALA A 103 -25.86 0.35 -23.60
CA ALA A 103 -26.50 1.07 -24.70
C ALA A 103 -27.42 0.16 -25.52
N GLU A 104 -27.00 -1.08 -25.81
CA GLU A 104 -27.82 -2.08 -26.51
C GLU A 104 -29.04 -2.53 -25.69
N GLN A 105 -28.92 -2.56 -24.35
CA GLN A 105 -30.00 -2.92 -23.43
C GLN A 105 -30.88 -1.72 -23.01
N ASN A 106 -30.65 -0.53 -23.59
CA ASN A 106 -31.34 0.72 -23.27
C ASN A 106 -31.37 1.08 -21.76
N ALA A 107 -30.38 0.57 -21.02
CA ALA A 107 -30.26 0.68 -19.58
C ALA A 107 -28.92 1.32 -19.27
N ILE A 108 -28.80 2.64 -19.47
CA ILE A 108 -27.62 3.39 -18.99
C ILE A 108 -27.77 3.51 -17.46
N PRO A 109 -27.00 2.79 -16.64
CA PRO A 109 -27.04 2.98 -15.21
C PRO A 109 -26.30 4.29 -14.94
N ALA A 110 -26.91 5.19 -14.18
CA ALA A 110 -26.20 6.32 -13.61
C ALA A 110 -25.08 5.78 -12.70
N LEU A 111 -23.87 5.64 -13.24
CA LEU A 111 -22.66 5.17 -12.54
C LEU A 111 -22.25 6.24 -11.52
N SER A 112 -22.96 6.31 -10.40
CA SER A 112 -22.61 7.24 -9.33
C SER A 112 -21.74 6.56 -8.27
N ASN A 113 -22.02 5.34 -7.81
CA ASN A 113 -21.32 4.82 -6.63
C ASN A 113 -20.99 3.33 -6.72
N VAL A 114 -19.76 2.98 -7.11
CA VAL A 114 -19.18 1.66 -6.80
C VAL A 114 -18.43 1.79 -5.48
N THR A 115 -19.08 1.40 -4.38
CA THR A 115 -18.47 1.37 -3.05
C THR A 115 -17.88 -0.01 -2.79
N CYS A 116 -16.55 -0.12 -2.82
CA CYS A 116 -15.83 -1.34 -2.46
C CYS A 116 -15.69 -1.43 -0.93
N TYR A 117 -16.35 -2.38 -0.30
CA TYR A 117 -16.16 -2.67 1.13
C TYR A 117 -15.00 -3.64 1.30
N TYR A 118 -13.91 -3.19 1.91
CA TYR A 118 -12.86 -4.08 2.40
C TYR A 118 -13.23 -4.57 3.80
N GLN A 119 -13.18 -5.88 4.02
CA GLN A 119 -13.42 -6.47 5.32
C GLN A 119 -12.12 -6.47 6.14
N PRO A 120 -12.08 -5.87 7.34
CA PRO A 120 -10.88 -5.87 8.17
C PRO A 120 -10.44 -7.29 8.52
N ALA A 121 -9.13 -7.51 8.64
CA ALA A 121 -8.58 -8.82 8.96
C ALA A 121 -9.15 -9.36 10.30
N PRO A 122 -9.34 -10.70 10.45
CA PRO A 122 -10.11 -11.29 11.56
C PRO A 122 -9.59 -10.96 12.97
N TYR A 123 -8.31 -10.66 13.12
CA TYR A 123 -7.65 -10.35 14.40
C TYR A 123 -7.94 -8.93 14.92
N VAL A 124 -8.63 -8.07 14.15
CA VAL A 124 -8.99 -6.70 14.57
C VAL A 124 -10.13 -6.68 15.61
N ARG A 125 -10.69 -7.84 15.96
CA ARG A 125 -11.76 -7.97 16.96
C ARG A 125 -11.28 -7.97 18.41
N ASP A 126 -9.97 -8.07 18.64
CA ASP A 126 -9.43 -8.05 19.99
C ASP A 126 -9.38 -6.61 20.53
N VAL A 127 -10.13 -6.38 21.61
CA VAL A 127 -10.40 -5.08 22.26
C VAL A 127 -9.13 -4.38 22.78
N ASN A 128 -7.95 -4.98 22.62
CA ASN A 128 -6.67 -4.48 23.11
C ASN A 128 -5.81 -3.76 22.03
N PHE A 129 -6.30 -3.62 20.79
CA PHE A 129 -5.56 -2.99 19.69
C PHE A 129 -5.77 -1.48 19.56
N SER A 130 -5.94 -0.73 20.66
CA SER A 130 -6.09 0.75 20.64
C SER A 130 -4.85 1.54 20.18
N ASN A 131 -3.75 0.87 19.83
CA ASN A 131 -2.48 1.51 19.43
C ASN A 131 -2.21 1.51 17.92
N TYR A 132 -3.08 0.89 17.11
CA TYR A 132 -3.01 1.03 15.65
C TYR A 132 -4.07 2.02 15.18
N TYR A 133 -3.73 2.84 14.19
CA TYR A 133 -4.68 3.74 13.54
C TYR A 133 -5.71 2.90 12.79
N VAL A 134 -6.83 2.55 13.44
CA VAL A 134 -7.98 1.93 12.79
C VAL A 134 -8.74 3.04 12.07
N ALA A 135 -8.74 3.04 10.74
CA ALA A 135 -9.64 3.88 9.98
C ALA A 135 -11.07 3.40 10.24
N HIS A 136 -11.78 4.11 11.13
CA HIS A 136 -13.19 3.82 11.42
C HIS A 136 -14.04 4.14 10.19
N VAL A 137 -14.45 3.10 9.46
CA VAL A 137 -15.45 3.20 8.40
C VAL A 137 -16.82 3.24 9.08
N HIS A 138 -17.50 4.38 9.02
CA HIS A 138 -18.86 4.53 9.51
C HIS A 138 -19.81 3.59 8.75
N SER A 139 -20.56 2.75 9.49
CA SER A 139 -21.70 2.00 8.94
C SER A 139 -22.82 2.95 8.51
N PRO A 140 -23.53 2.68 7.41
CA PRO A 140 -24.62 3.52 6.96
C PRO A 140 -25.92 3.09 7.65
N ILE A 141 -26.17 3.57 8.87
CA ILE A 141 -27.55 3.67 9.38
C ILE A 141 -27.71 5.04 10.04
N SER A 142 -28.54 5.83 9.37
CA SER A 142 -28.87 7.23 9.62
C SER A 142 -29.50 7.48 10.98
N SER A 143 -29.07 8.53 11.68
CA SER A 143 -29.91 9.48 12.43
C SER A 143 -29.09 10.69 12.93
N CYS A 144 -29.33 11.83 12.28
CA CYS A 144 -29.18 13.24 12.69
C CYS A 144 -27.99 13.77 13.56
N ASN A 145 -27.40 14.86 13.02
CA ASN A 145 -26.74 16.01 13.66
C ASN A 145 -25.43 15.82 14.47
N ASN A 146 -24.27 15.96 13.83
CA ASN A 146 -23.49 17.21 13.81
C ASN A 146 -22.23 17.03 12.93
N SER A 147 -21.88 18.10 12.22
CA SER A 147 -21.01 18.14 11.06
C SER A 147 -19.52 18.23 11.39
N TYR A 148 -18.75 17.18 11.09
CA TYR A 148 -17.39 17.31 10.55
C TYR A 148 -17.15 16.24 9.48
N GLN A 149 -17.14 16.69 8.23
CA GLN A 149 -16.88 15.91 7.03
C GLN A 149 -15.36 15.63 6.96
N THR A 150 -14.91 14.41 7.22
CA THR A 150 -13.48 14.05 7.14
C THR A 150 -13.07 13.47 5.79
N TRP A 151 -13.93 13.55 4.77
CA TRP A 151 -13.63 12.98 3.46
C TRP A 151 -13.96 13.99 2.37
N LEU A 152 -12.90 14.57 1.79
CA LEU A 152 -12.97 15.26 0.52
C LEU A 152 -13.06 14.21 -0.59
N PRO A 153 -14.06 14.30 -1.49
CA PRO A 153 -14.05 13.49 -2.70
C PRO A 153 -12.88 13.93 -3.60
N CYS A 154 -12.17 12.96 -4.18
CA CYS A 154 -11.23 13.24 -5.26
C CYS A 154 -12.03 13.49 -6.55
N SER A 155 -11.92 14.71 -7.08
CA SER A 155 -12.35 15.11 -8.43
C SER A 155 -11.45 14.54 -9.51
#